data_AF-R7J7Y9-F1
#
_entry.id   AF-R7J7Y9-F1
#
_cell.length_a   1.000
_cell.length_b   1.000
_cell.length_c   1.000
_cell.angle_alpha   90.00
_cell.angle_beta   90.00
_cell.angle_gamma   90.00
#
_symmetry.space_group_name_H-M   'P 1'
#
loop_
_entity.id
_entity.type
_entity.pdbx_description
1 polymer ?
#
loop_
_entity_poly.entity_id
_entity_poly.type
_entity_poly.pdbx_seq_one_letter_code
_entity_poly.pdbx_strand_id
1 'polypeptide(L)'
;MGKPGQLGDANASQYNKEQESSHKGYLVAEFTYPILPPHEGGAMWFYSLPKHDQLCYPASKIFHDYQEAVKYGNIFSLNVGPDYQGKIRDIDVKTLQEVGKMIRESEQ
;
A
#
# COMPACT_ATOMS: atom_id res chain seq x y z
N MET A 1 -2.90 5.16 -8.18
CA MET A 1 -3.10 5.22 -6.72
C MET A 1 -2.07 6.19 -6.14
N GLY A 2 -2.25 6.65 -4.91
CA GLY A 2 -1.24 7.48 -4.25
C GLY A 2 0.10 6.75 -4.16
N LYS A 3 1.19 7.51 -4.13
CA LYS A 3 2.56 6.99 -3.99
C LYS A 3 3.29 7.76 -2.89
N PRO A 4 4.41 7.25 -2.37
CA PRO A 4 5.24 8.00 -1.44
C PRO A 4 5.65 9.36 -2.02
N GLY A 5 5.74 10.38 -1.16
CA GLY A 5 6.20 11.70 -1.54
C GLY A 5 6.15 12.72 -0.41
N GLN A 6 6.84 13.85 -0.60
CA GLN A 6 6.83 14.93 0.38
C GLN A 6 5.45 15.55 0.53
N LEU A 7 5.14 16.03 1.72
CA LEU A 7 3.92 16.79 1.95
C LEU A 7 3.88 18.04 1.05
N GLY A 8 2.78 18.24 0.33
CA GLY A 8 2.64 19.31 -0.65
C GLY A 8 3.14 18.97 -2.06
N ASP A 9 3.69 17.77 -2.28
CA ASP A 9 4.04 17.32 -3.63
C ASP A 9 2.80 16.83 -4.40
N ALA A 10 2.25 17.72 -5.21
CA ALA A 10 1.12 17.41 -6.09
C ALA A 10 1.39 16.28 -7.10
N ASN A 11 2.64 15.88 -7.33
CA ASN A 11 2.97 14.73 -8.17
C ASN A 11 2.83 13.39 -7.44
N ALA A 12 2.95 13.38 -6.11
CA ALA A 12 2.70 12.22 -5.27
C ALA A 12 1.20 11.94 -5.11
N SER A 13 0.37 12.99 -5.25
CA SER A 13 -1.07 12.87 -5.17
C SER A 13 -1.72 12.53 -6.52
N GLN A 14 -2.58 11.50 -6.52
CA GLN A 14 -3.40 11.15 -7.68
C GLN A 14 -4.65 12.04 -7.80
N TYR A 15 -5.18 12.49 -6.66
CA TYR A 15 -6.45 13.23 -6.55
C TYR A 15 -6.20 14.56 -5.81
N ASN A 16 -7.03 15.58 -6.01
CA ASN A 16 -6.92 16.86 -5.27
C ASN A 16 -5.54 17.56 -5.36
N LYS A 17 -4.87 17.48 -6.51
CA LYS A 17 -3.52 18.06 -6.74
C LYS A 17 -3.43 19.55 -6.42
N GLU A 18 -4.47 20.30 -6.75
CA GLU A 18 -4.53 21.73 -6.48
C GLU A 18 -4.50 22.01 -4.97
N GLN A 19 -5.29 21.28 -4.19
CA GLN A 19 -5.31 21.43 -2.73
C GLN A 19 -4.02 20.91 -2.09
N GLU A 20 -3.42 19.84 -2.63
CA GLU A 20 -2.10 19.35 -2.17
C GLU A 20 -1.05 20.47 -2.26
N SER A 21 -0.98 21.18 -3.39
CA SER A 21 0.01 22.25 -3.57
C SER A 21 -0.27 23.53 -2.77
N SER A 22 -1.56 23.90 -2.61
CA SER A 22 -1.98 25.21 -2.09
C SER A 22 -2.27 25.22 -0.59
N HIS A 23 -2.81 24.13 -0.03
CA HIS A 23 -3.16 24.06 1.39
C HIS A 23 -1.91 23.85 2.25
N LYS A 24 -1.81 24.58 3.37
CA LYS A 24 -0.65 24.54 4.29
C LYS A 24 -0.96 23.95 5.67
N GLY A 25 -2.19 23.51 5.90
CA GLY A 25 -2.63 22.96 7.18
C GLY A 25 -2.47 21.44 7.33
N TYR A 26 -1.97 20.74 6.31
CA TYR A 26 -1.70 19.31 6.43
C TYR A 26 -0.52 19.06 7.38
N LEU A 27 -0.62 17.99 8.17
CA LEU A 27 0.41 17.62 9.15
C LEU A 27 1.28 16.45 8.67
N VAL A 28 0.67 15.52 7.94
CA VAL A 28 1.30 14.30 7.44
C VAL A 28 0.57 13.84 6.19
N ALA A 29 1.28 13.24 5.25
CA ALA A 29 0.69 12.61 4.07
C ALA A 29 0.51 11.11 4.32
N GLU A 30 -0.63 10.57 3.89
CA GLU A 30 -0.90 9.13 3.85
C GLU A 30 -1.06 8.68 2.40
N PHE A 31 -0.51 7.53 2.06
CA PHE A 31 -0.89 6.83 0.84
C PHE A 31 -1.33 5.40 1.15
N THR A 32 -2.26 4.91 0.34
CA THR A 32 -2.87 3.59 0.49
C THR A 32 -3.06 2.92 -0.86
N TYR A 33 -2.93 1.59 -0.85
CA TYR A 33 -3.26 0.73 -1.97
C TYR A 33 -3.65 -0.67 -1.45
N PRO A 34 -4.40 -1.47 -2.24
CA PRO A 34 -4.67 -2.85 -1.90
C PRO A 34 -3.47 -3.75 -2.19
N ILE A 35 -3.30 -4.81 -1.41
CA ILE A 35 -2.24 -5.81 -1.60
C ILE A 35 -2.34 -6.52 -2.96
N LEU A 36 -3.49 -6.44 -3.64
CA LEU A 36 -3.72 -6.95 -4.98
C LEU A 36 -3.05 -6.08 -6.06
N PRO A 37 -2.26 -6.68 -6.98
CA PRO A 37 -1.79 -5.99 -8.17
C PRO A 37 -2.96 -5.67 -9.12
N PRO A 38 -2.81 -4.74 -10.08
CA PRO A 38 -3.83 -4.48 -11.09
C PRO A 38 -4.21 -5.75 -11.83
N HIS A 39 -5.51 -6.01 -11.98
CA HIS A 39 -6.04 -7.23 -12.57
C HIS A 39 -7.41 -6.98 -13.20
N GLU A 40 -7.87 -7.94 -14.02
CA GLU A 40 -9.15 -7.83 -14.71
C GLU A 40 -10.33 -8.47 -13.94
N GLY A 41 -11.41 -7.70 -13.83
CA GLY A 41 -12.63 -8.04 -13.10
C GLY A 41 -12.45 -8.03 -11.57
N GLY A 42 -13.52 -8.21 -10.82
CA GLY A 42 -13.48 -8.19 -9.35
C GLY A 42 -13.28 -6.80 -8.74
N ALA A 43 -13.31 -6.73 -7.42
CA ALA A 43 -13.01 -5.53 -6.66
C ALA A 43 -11.53 -5.50 -6.26
N MET A 44 -10.93 -4.31 -6.29
CA MET A 44 -9.53 -4.12 -5.91
C MET A 44 -9.31 -4.09 -4.39
N TRP A 45 -10.27 -3.53 -3.63
CA TRP A 45 -10.14 -3.25 -2.18
C TRP A 45 -10.81 -4.28 -1.27
N PHE A 46 -11.56 -5.20 -1.88
CA PHE A 46 -12.27 -6.27 -1.18
C PHE A 46 -11.92 -7.58 -1.84
N TYR A 47 -11.90 -8.65 -1.05
CA TYR A 47 -11.93 -9.98 -1.61
C TYR A 47 -13.20 -10.14 -2.44
N SER A 48 -13.06 -10.64 -3.67
CA SER A 48 -14.19 -10.64 -4.63
C SER A 48 -14.27 -11.86 -5.52
N LEU A 49 -13.15 -12.38 -6.04
CA LEU A 49 -13.17 -13.52 -6.95
C LEU A 49 -12.06 -14.53 -6.60
N PRO A 50 -12.38 -15.82 -6.45
CA PRO A 50 -11.37 -16.87 -6.20
C PRO A 50 -10.27 -16.96 -7.27
N LYS A 51 -10.56 -16.52 -8.50
CA LYS A 51 -9.56 -16.46 -9.58
C LYS A 51 -8.35 -15.56 -9.26
N HIS A 52 -8.47 -14.69 -8.25
CA HIS A 52 -7.42 -13.79 -7.78
C HIS A 52 -6.72 -14.29 -6.51
N ASP A 53 -6.99 -15.50 -6.05
CA ASP A 53 -6.42 -16.05 -4.81
C ASP A 53 -4.89 -16.15 -4.81
N GLN A 54 -4.29 -16.21 -6.00
CA GLN A 54 -2.83 -16.26 -6.18
C GLN A 54 -2.24 -14.90 -6.57
N LEU A 55 -3.03 -13.83 -6.52
CA LEU A 55 -2.56 -12.47 -6.78
C LEU A 55 -2.22 -11.78 -5.46
N CYS A 56 -0.98 -11.30 -5.38
CA CYS A 56 -0.44 -10.49 -4.31
C CYS A 56 0.74 -9.71 -4.88
N TYR A 57 0.93 -8.45 -4.48
CA TYR A 57 2.16 -7.74 -4.80
C TYR A 57 3.37 -8.49 -4.21
N PRO A 58 4.54 -8.45 -4.87
CA PRO A 58 5.74 -9.06 -4.31
C PRO A 58 6.18 -8.29 -3.05
N ALA A 59 6.71 -9.02 -2.06
CA ALA A 59 7.19 -8.44 -0.80
C ALA A 59 8.20 -7.31 -1.03
N SER A 60 9.09 -7.46 -2.02
CA SER A 60 10.09 -6.44 -2.38
C SER A 60 9.49 -5.09 -2.79
N LYS A 61 8.36 -5.07 -3.51
CA LYS A 61 7.66 -3.83 -3.86
C LYS A 61 7.09 -3.17 -2.60
N ILE A 62 6.39 -3.94 -1.77
CA ILE A 62 5.76 -3.41 -0.55
C ILE A 62 6.82 -2.85 0.39
N PHE A 63 7.94 -3.57 0.55
CA PHE A 63 9.08 -3.11 1.33
C PHE A 63 9.70 -1.83 0.76
N HIS A 64 9.88 -1.73 -0.56
CA HIS A 64 10.38 -0.51 -1.19
C HIS A 64 9.46 0.69 -0.93
N ASP A 65 8.14 0.50 -1.05
CA ASP A 65 7.18 1.58 -0.76
C ASP A 65 7.20 1.98 0.72
N TYR A 66 7.41 1.03 1.64
CA TYR A 66 7.66 1.31 3.06
C TYR A 66 8.92 2.18 3.24
N GLN A 67 10.03 1.83 2.60
CA GLN A 67 11.27 2.60 2.72
C GLN A 67 11.11 4.04 2.22
N GLU A 68 10.44 4.23 1.09
CA GLU A 68 10.14 5.57 0.58
C GLU A 68 9.16 6.32 1.48
N ALA A 69 8.18 5.63 2.10
CA ALA A 69 7.29 6.25 3.08
C ALA A 69 8.07 6.78 4.30
N VAL A 70 8.97 5.97 4.86
CA VAL A 70 9.85 6.36 5.98
C VAL A 70 10.69 7.57 5.58
N LYS A 71 11.30 7.55 4.39
CA LYS A 71 12.12 8.64 3.85
C LYS A 71 11.36 9.97 3.76
N TYR A 72 10.08 9.96 3.40
CA TYR A 72 9.27 11.18 3.28
C TYR A 72 8.42 11.49 4.53
N GLY A 73 8.50 10.66 5.58
CA GLY A 73 7.68 10.80 6.77
C GLY A 73 6.18 10.58 6.51
N ASN A 74 5.84 9.74 5.52
CA ASN A 74 4.45 9.40 5.20
C ASN A 74 3.90 8.33 6.16
N ILE A 75 2.58 8.30 6.33
CA ILE A 75 1.87 7.12 6.80
C ILE A 75 1.69 6.19 5.59
N PHE A 76 2.19 4.96 5.72
CA PHE A 76 1.98 3.90 4.74
C PHE A 76 0.88 2.94 5.21
N SER A 77 -0.24 2.94 4.49
CA SER A 77 -1.37 2.05 4.74
C SER A 77 -1.49 1.01 3.63
N LEU A 78 -1.60 -0.27 4.00
CA LEU A 78 -1.77 -1.37 3.06
C LEU A 78 -3.12 -2.05 3.33
N ASN A 79 -4.01 -2.06 2.33
CA ASN A 79 -5.29 -2.73 2.45
C ASN A 79 -5.16 -4.23 2.15
N VAL A 80 -5.69 -5.05 3.07
CA VAL A 80 -5.71 -6.51 2.97
C VAL A 80 -7.13 -6.99 3.26
N GLY A 81 -7.82 -7.46 2.22
CA GLY A 81 -9.20 -7.93 2.32
C GLY A 81 -9.27 -9.39 2.79
N PRO A 82 -10.05 -9.72 3.84
CA PRO A 82 -10.29 -11.11 4.22
C PRO A 82 -11.14 -11.83 3.16
N ASP A 83 -10.93 -13.14 3.03
CA ASP A 83 -11.68 -14.03 2.16
C ASP A 83 -13.13 -14.28 2.63
N TYR A 84 -13.87 -15.12 1.91
CA TYR A 84 -15.24 -15.48 2.28
C TYR A 84 -15.38 -16.22 3.62
N GLN A 85 -14.29 -16.73 4.19
CA GLN A 85 -14.27 -17.33 5.53
C GLN A 85 -13.91 -16.31 6.62
N GLY A 86 -13.68 -15.05 6.26
CA GLY A 86 -13.23 -14.01 7.17
C GLY A 86 -11.74 -14.12 7.53
N LYS A 87 -10.94 -14.80 6.71
CA LYS A 87 -9.50 -15.01 6.95
C LYS A 87 -8.64 -14.22 5.98
N ILE A 88 -7.46 -13.80 6.44
CA ILE A 88 -6.42 -13.31 5.52
C ILE A 88 -5.88 -14.52 4.74
N ARG A 89 -5.74 -14.37 3.42
CA ARG A 89 -5.29 -15.46 2.53
C ARG A 89 -3.84 -15.85 2.84
N ASP A 90 -3.51 -17.12 2.67
CA ASP A 90 -2.16 -17.62 2.97
C ASP A 90 -1.05 -16.90 2.19
N ILE A 91 -1.32 -16.52 0.93
CA ILE A 91 -0.36 -15.76 0.11
C ILE A 91 -0.10 -14.36 0.68
N ASP A 92 -1.13 -13.69 1.22
CA ASP A 92 -1.01 -12.37 1.81
C ASP A 92 -0.23 -12.47 3.13
N VAL A 93 -0.57 -13.46 3.98
CA VAL A 93 0.15 -13.72 5.23
C VAL A 93 1.63 -13.97 4.97
N LYS A 94 1.95 -14.86 4.03
CA LYS A 94 3.34 -15.16 3.66
C LYS A 94 4.09 -13.91 3.19
N THR A 95 3.45 -13.12 2.33
CA THR A 95 4.05 -11.88 1.81
C THR A 95 4.30 -10.87 2.92
N LEU A 96 3.32 -10.66 3.82
CA LEU A 96 3.45 -9.72 4.94
C LEU A 96 4.51 -10.15 5.96
N GLN A 97 4.64 -11.45 6.21
CA GLN A 97 5.71 -12.00 7.05
C GLN A 97 7.09 -11.70 6.45
N GLU A 98 7.23 -11.85 5.13
CA GLU A 98 8.47 -11.54 4.42
C GLU A 98 8.79 -10.04 4.43
N VAL A 99 7.79 -9.18 4.19
CA VAL A 99 7.93 -7.71 4.35
C VAL A 99 8.38 -7.37 5.77
N GLY A 100 7.73 -7.92 6.80
CA GLY A 100 8.10 -7.66 8.18
C GLY A 100 9.52 -8.13 8.52
N LYS A 101 9.98 -9.22 7.90
CA LYS A 101 11.38 -9.67 8.02
C LYS A 101 12.34 -8.65 7.41
N MET A 102 12.08 -8.20 6.18
CA MET A 102 12.89 -7.20 5.49
C MET A 102 12.99 -5.89 6.29
N ILE A 103 11.88 -5.43 6.88
CA ILE A 103 11.87 -4.23 7.75
C ILE A 103 12.82 -4.40 8.94
N ARG A 104 12.66 -5.49 9.71
CA ARG A 104 13.53 -5.76 10.88
C ARG A 104 15.00 -5.93 10.54
N GLU A 105 15.31 -6.47 9.37
CA GLU A 105 16.69 -6.64 8.90
C GLU A 105 17.29 -5.32 8.41
N SER A 106 16.47 -4.36 7.94
CA SER A 106 16.94 -3.04 7.49
C SER A 106 17.24 -2.05 8.62
N GLU A 107 16.75 -2.35 9.83
CA GLU A 107 16.94 -1.52 11.05
C GLU A 107 18.12 -2.00 11.92
N GLN A 108 18.78 -3.10 11.53
CA GLN A 108 20.00 -3.62 12.15
C GLN A 108 21.24 -3.04 11.50
#